data_AF-A0AAU4AS68-F1
#
_entry.id   AF-A0AAU4AS68-F1
#
_cell.length_a   1.000
_cell.length_b   1.000
_cell.length_c   1.000
_cell.angle_alpha   90.00
_cell.angle_beta   90.00
_cell.angle_gamma   90.00
#
_symmetry.space_group_name_H-M   'P 1'
#
loop_
_entity.id
_entity.type
_entity.pdbx_description
1 polymer ?
#
loop_
_entity_poly.entity_id
_entity_poly.type
_entity_poly.pdbx_seq_one_letter_code
_entity_poly.pdbx_strand_id
1 'polypeptide(L)'
;MPEQSPASAEAAPAGKTAVQAHDEPLAFHPLTFQPEGDEVTVGRMDEGTFVVLPADGAALLRRLVEGTPPRQAARWYEQEYGDPVDIDDFAAELTELGFLRADGIPEPLPARPLRWRQLGRAVFSPVGAVLYTALLAACVLVVVRVPDAAPRYHNVFFTHYMSVLTLTLFVGQLPLILLHESAHALAGRRLGVPSRLSIGRRLYYVVFETNLDGLAGVPRRSRYLPMLAGMLTDVGCFAVLTLLAAGTHRAGGGFPPAGAVLLALAYATLLRLVWQGYFFLQTDIYYLVVTVLGCVDLQTTARQLLANRWCALLRRPAPYDPEQWHPRDHLVARWYSWLMVVGYAFCLATLLLTLLPILVHVFGTAVTRLAGNGHQGGVGLADSLLFLVLSLGETAVAVTMYVRERRASASTTEAAAPASA
;
A
#
# COMPACT_ATOMS: atom_id res chain seq x y z
N MET A 1 66.10 10.99 30.65
CA MET A 1 65.07 11.56 29.75
C MET A 1 65.72 11.78 28.39
N PRO A 2 65.19 11.27 27.27
CA PRO A 2 63.91 10.58 27.07
C PRO A 2 64.05 9.08 26.70
N GLU A 3 63.04 8.31 27.08
CA GLU A 3 62.68 6.99 26.51
C GLU A 3 61.99 7.18 25.17
N GLN A 4 62.38 6.42 24.14
CA GLN A 4 61.47 5.98 23.07
C GLN A 4 61.81 4.54 22.66
N SER A 5 60.87 3.65 23.00
CA SER A 5 60.80 2.24 22.60
C SER A 5 60.31 2.14 21.14
N PRO A 6 60.75 1.16 20.34
CA PRO A 6 60.34 1.02 18.95
C PRO A 6 58.91 0.48 18.83
N ALA A 7 58.11 1.13 17.98
CA ALA A 7 56.79 0.68 17.58
C ALA A 7 56.86 -0.70 16.92
N SER A 8 56.04 -1.62 17.42
CA SER A 8 55.77 -2.91 16.81
C SER A 8 55.00 -2.70 15.51
N ALA A 9 55.48 -3.31 14.43
CA ALA A 9 54.79 -3.37 13.16
C ALA A 9 53.56 -4.28 13.30
N GLU A 10 52.38 -3.66 13.40
CA GLU A 10 51.10 -4.34 13.27
C GLU A 10 50.85 -4.60 11.77
N ALA A 11 50.92 -5.86 11.39
CA ALA A 11 50.68 -6.31 10.03
C ALA A 11 49.21 -6.09 9.65
N ALA A 12 48.96 -5.21 8.68
CA ALA A 12 47.66 -5.09 8.04
C ALA A 12 47.27 -6.42 7.35
N PRO A 13 46.01 -6.87 7.44
CA PRO A 13 45.58 -8.05 6.71
C PRO A 13 45.65 -7.78 5.21
N ALA A 14 46.37 -8.63 4.49
CA ALA A 14 46.51 -8.58 3.04
C ALA A 14 45.11 -8.61 2.38
N GLY A 15 44.80 -7.57 1.60
CA GLY A 15 43.61 -7.56 0.77
C GLY A 15 43.65 -8.73 -0.22
N LYS A 16 42.59 -9.55 -0.20
CA LYS A 16 42.38 -10.60 -1.21
C LYS A 16 42.43 -9.95 -2.59
N THR A 17 43.21 -10.52 -3.50
CA THR A 17 43.30 -10.06 -4.89
C THR A 17 41.96 -10.30 -5.58
N ALA A 18 41.49 -9.40 -6.46
CA ALA A 18 40.21 -9.54 -7.19
C ALA A 18 40.06 -10.91 -7.88
N VAL A 19 41.17 -11.51 -8.36
CA VAL A 19 41.18 -12.85 -8.97
C VAL A 19 40.73 -13.96 -8.00
N GLN A 20 40.98 -13.83 -6.69
CA GLN A 20 40.54 -14.80 -5.68
C GLN A 20 39.06 -14.64 -5.29
N ALA A 21 38.50 -13.43 -5.43
CA ALA A 21 37.13 -13.14 -5.05
C ALA A 21 36.08 -13.87 -5.92
N HIS A 22 36.39 -14.18 -7.18
CA HIS A 22 35.45 -14.84 -8.11
C HIS A 22 35.58 -16.37 -8.18
N ASP A 23 36.56 -16.95 -7.47
CA ASP A 23 36.71 -18.40 -7.32
C ASP A 23 36.12 -18.92 -6.00
N GLU A 24 35.74 -18.01 -5.09
CA GLU A 24 35.01 -18.34 -3.88
C GLU A 24 33.48 -18.22 -4.10
N PRO A 25 32.67 -19.12 -3.52
CA PRO A 25 31.21 -18.99 -3.53
C PRO A 25 30.75 -17.73 -2.80
N LEU A 26 29.75 -17.05 -3.38
CA LEU A 26 29.10 -15.91 -2.73
C LEU A 26 28.11 -16.40 -1.66
N ALA A 27 28.05 -15.70 -0.53
CA ALA A 27 27.10 -15.99 0.53
C ALA A 27 25.78 -15.25 0.28
N PHE A 28 24.68 -15.98 0.05
CA PHE A 28 23.35 -15.38 -0.17
C PHE A 28 22.48 -15.44 1.09
N HIS A 29 21.57 -14.48 1.22
CA HIS A 29 20.38 -14.62 2.06
C HIS A 29 19.41 -15.65 1.46
N PRO A 30 18.45 -16.21 2.23
CA PRO A 30 17.44 -17.09 1.67
C PRO A 30 16.56 -16.37 0.64
N LEU A 31 16.72 -16.72 -0.64
CA LEU A 31 15.94 -16.16 -1.75
C LEU A 31 14.77 -17.09 -2.12
N THR A 32 13.66 -16.49 -2.53
CA THR A 32 12.52 -17.19 -3.11
C THR A 32 12.48 -16.93 -4.62
N PHE A 33 12.30 -17.99 -5.40
CA PHE A 33 12.16 -17.94 -6.85
C PHE A 33 10.73 -18.30 -7.23
N GLN A 34 10.02 -17.37 -7.90
CA GLN A 34 8.67 -17.61 -8.39
C GLN A 34 8.63 -17.46 -9.92
N PRO A 35 8.46 -18.57 -10.67
CA PRO A 35 8.33 -18.51 -12.12
C PRO A 35 6.97 -17.91 -12.53
N GLU A 36 6.99 -17.02 -13.52
CA GLU A 36 5.88 -16.15 -13.90
C GLU A 36 5.63 -16.07 -15.42
N GLY A 37 5.70 -17.21 -16.10
CA GLY A 37 5.70 -17.27 -17.57
C GLY A 37 7.14 -17.46 -18.02
N ASP A 38 7.64 -16.55 -18.85
CA ASP A 38 9.03 -16.57 -19.37
C ASP A 38 10.02 -15.85 -18.43
N GLU A 39 9.53 -15.33 -17.30
CA GLU A 39 10.29 -14.57 -16.32
C GLU A 39 10.21 -15.23 -14.94
N VAL A 40 11.10 -14.84 -14.04
CA VAL A 40 11.15 -15.32 -12.66
C VAL A 40 11.29 -14.14 -11.72
N THR A 41 10.33 -13.99 -10.81
CA THR A 41 10.45 -13.07 -9.68
C THR A 41 11.34 -13.68 -8.61
N VAL A 42 12.44 -13.00 -8.28
CA VAL A 42 13.40 -13.45 -7.26
C VAL A 42 13.49 -12.42 -6.15
N GLY A 43 13.53 -12.85 -4.90
CA GLY A 43 13.70 -11.90 -3.82
C GLY A 43 13.72 -12.46 -2.41
N ARG A 44 13.92 -11.53 -1.47
CA ARG A 44 14.05 -11.75 -0.04
C ARG A 44 12.71 -11.53 0.66
N MET A 45 12.14 -12.60 1.20
CA MET A 45 10.84 -12.57 1.89
C MET A 45 10.84 -11.78 3.20
N ASP A 46 11.98 -11.69 3.87
CA ASP A 46 12.16 -11.05 5.18
C ASP A 46 12.21 -9.52 5.09
N GLU A 47 12.87 -9.00 4.04
CA GLU A 47 12.98 -7.57 3.77
C GLU A 47 11.94 -7.04 2.78
N GLY A 48 11.32 -7.92 1.98
CA GLY A 48 10.32 -7.51 0.99
C GLY A 48 10.91 -7.04 -0.34
N THR A 49 12.21 -7.25 -0.57
CA THR A 49 12.91 -6.84 -1.79
C THR A 49 12.78 -7.91 -2.87
N PHE A 50 12.23 -7.55 -4.04
CA PHE A 50 12.06 -8.45 -5.18
C PHE A 50 12.48 -7.77 -6.48
N VAL A 51 13.01 -8.58 -7.39
CA VAL A 51 13.33 -8.21 -8.76
C VAL A 51 12.71 -9.23 -9.72
N VAL A 52 12.36 -8.80 -10.93
CA VAL A 52 11.93 -9.69 -12.01
C VAL A 52 13.11 -9.89 -12.94
N LEU A 53 13.51 -11.15 -13.12
CA LEU A 53 14.61 -11.53 -14.00
C LEU A 53 14.08 -12.38 -15.16
N PRO A 54 14.68 -12.25 -16.35
CA PRO A 54 14.56 -13.25 -17.41
C PRO A 54 14.94 -14.66 -16.90
N ALA A 55 14.42 -15.70 -17.55
CA ALA A 55 14.60 -17.09 -17.10
C ALA A 55 16.07 -17.53 -17.01
N ASP A 56 16.91 -17.07 -17.93
CA ASP A 56 18.35 -17.31 -18.00
C ASP A 56 19.10 -16.62 -16.84
N GLY A 57 18.85 -15.33 -16.60
CA GLY A 57 19.41 -14.58 -15.47
C GLY A 57 19.00 -15.17 -14.11
N ALA A 58 17.75 -15.64 -13.99
CA ALA A 58 17.30 -16.34 -12.80
C ALA A 58 17.97 -17.72 -12.62
N ALA A 59 18.29 -18.41 -13.72
CA ALA A 59 19.04 -19.66 -13.68
C ALA A 59 20.50 -19.43 -13.25
N LEU A 60 21.13 -18.35 -13.72
CA LEU A 60 22.45 -17.91 -13.26
C LEU A 60 22.44 -17.64 -11.75
N LEU A 61 21.48 -16.83 -11.27
CA LEU A 61 21.35 -16.54 -9.84
C LEU A 61 21.12 -17.80 -9.01
N ARG A 62 20.33 -18.76 -9.50
CA ARG A 62 20.12 -20.03 -8.81
C ARG A 62 21.43 -20.81 -8.62
N ARG A 63 22.29 -20.86 -9.64
CA ARG A 63 23.59 -21.53 -9.53
C ARG A 63 24.54 -20.85 -8.53
N LEU A 64 24.53 -19.52 -8.49
CA LEU A 64 25.29 -18.76 -7.51
C LEU A 64 24.81 -19.06 -6.08
N VAL A 65 23.49 -19.11 -5.87
CA VAL A 65 22.87 -19.47 -4.58
C VAL A 65 23.20 -20.90 -4.16
N GLU A 66 23.30 -21.84 -5.11
CA GLU A 66 23.72 -23.22 -4.88
C GLU A 66 25.22 -23.36 -4.53
N GLY A 67 25.97 -22.26 -4.56
CA GLY A 67 27.38 -22.22 -4.16
C GLY A 67 28.37 -22.35 -5.32
N THR A 68 27.92 -22.19 -6.56
CA THR A 68 28.82 -22.13 -7.72
C THR A 68 29.62 -20.83 -7.67
N PRO A 69 30.96 -20.85 -7.77
CA PRO A 69 31.76 -19.62 -7.84
C PRO A 69 31.37 -18.73 -9.02
N PRO A 70 31.38 -17.39 -8.88
CA PRO A 70 30.96 -16.45 -9.91
C PRO A 70 31.59 -16.71 -11.29
N ARG A 71 32.90 -16.96 -11.34
CA ARG A 71 33.60 -17.22 -12.60
C ARG A 71 33.13 -18.50 -13.28
N GLN A 72 32.85 -19.54 -12.51
CA GLN A 72 32.36 -20.81 -13.06
C GLN A 72 30.91 -20.67 -13.54
N ALA A 73 30.10 -19.91 -12.81
CA ALA A 73 28.72 -19.62 -13.19
C ALA A 73 28.64 -18.81 -14.50
N ALA A 74 29.50 -17.80 -14.67
CA ALA A 74 29.60 -17.02 -15.91
C ALA A 74 30.02 -17.87 -17.12
N ARG A 75 31.01 -18.75 -16.95
CA ARG A 75 31.42 -19.70 -18.01
C ARG A 75 30.32 -20.67 -18.40
N TRP A 76 29.57 -21.16 -17.41
CA TRP A 76 28.41 -22.01 -17.70
C TRP A 76 27.32 -21.23 -18.45
N TYR A 77 27.04 -19.99 -18.04
CA TYR A 77 26.05 -19.15 -18.69
C TYR A 77 26.37 -18.93 -20.17
N GLU A 78 27.61 -18.58 -20.48
CA GLU A 78 28.08 -18.39 -21.86
C GLU A 78 27.97 -19.69 -22.68
N GLN A 79 28.23 -20.85 -22.08
CA GLN A 79 28.10 -22.15 -22.75
C GLN A 79 26.64 -22.55 -23.03
N GLU A 80 25.74 -22.24 -22.09
CA GLU A 80 24.33 -22.64 -22.16
C GLU A 80 23.52 -21.70 -23.05
N TYR A 81 23.72 -20.39 -22.89
CA TYR A 81 22.91 -19.35 -23.52
C TYR A 81 23.62 -18.65 -24.69
N GLY A 82 24.93 -18.87 -24.87
CA GLY A 82 25.70 -18.34 -26.00
C GLY A 82 26.16 -16.89 -25.86
N ASP A 83 25.72 -16.18 -24.81
CA ASP A 83 26.06 -14.78 -24.56
C ASP A 83 26.93 -14.65 -23.28
N PRO A 84 28.00 -13.83 -23.29
CA PRO A 84 28.78 -13.56 -22.10
C PRO A 84 27.99 -12.66 -21.13
N VAL A 85 28.17 -12.89 -19.83
CA VAL A 85 27.60 -12.06 -18.76
C VAL A 85 28.70 -11.31 -18.02
N ASP A 86 28.50 -10.02 -17.76
CA ASP A 86 29.35 -9.27 -16.83
C ASP A 86 28.98 -9.68 -15.40
N ILE A 87 29.75 -10.63 -14.86
CA ILE A 87 29.48 -11.19 -13.55
C ILE A 87 29.78 -10.21 -12.41
N ASP A 88 30.63 -9.21 -12.65
CA ASP A 88 31.03 -8.23 -11.65
C ASP A 88 29.91 -7.21 -11.47
N ASP A 89 29.36 -6.72 -12.58
CA ASP A 89 28.19 -5.83 -12.58
C ASP A 89 26.97 -6.54 -11.98
N PHE A 90 26.73 -7.80 -12.39
CA PHE A 90 25.64 -8.60 -11.82
C PHE A 90 25.80 -8.82 -10.30
N ALA A 91 27.01 -9.09 -9.81
CA ALA A 91 27.26 -9.23 -8.38
C ALA A 91 27.10 -7.90 -7.62
N ALA A 92 27.47 -6.77 -8.23
CA ALA A 92 27.26 -5.44 -7.67
C ALA A 92 25.77 -5.13 -7.53
N GLU A 93 24.95 -5.40 -8.55
CA GLU A 93 23.50 -5.25 -8.49
C GLU A 93 22.87 -6.12 -7.39
N LEU A 94 23.29 -7.39 -7.26
CA LEU A 94 22.82 -8.28 -6.20
C LEU A 94 23.20 -7.79 -4.79
N THR A 95 24.33 -7.08 -4.68
CA THR A 95 24.75 -6.43 -3.43
C THR A 95 23.86 -5.24 -3.12
N GLU A 96 23.57 -4.40 -4.11
CA GLU A 96 22.68 -3.23 -3.98
C GLU A 96 21.25 -3.65 -3.62
N LEU A 97 20.76 -4.75 -4.21
CA LEU A 97 19.48 -5.38 -3.86
C LEU A 97 19.49 -6.04 -2.46
N GLY A 98 20.65 -6.09 -1.79
CA GLY A 98 20.81 -6.70 -0.48
C GLY A 98 20.64 -8.22 -0.48
N PHE A 99 20.90 -8.91 -1.60
CA PHE A 99 20.76 -10.37 -1.69
C PHE A 99 21.97 -11.10 -1.12
N LEU A 100 23.15 -10.46 -1.16
CA LEU A 100 24.38 -10.98 -0.59
C LEU A 100 24.49 -10.70 0.92
N ARG A 101 25.03 -11.68 1.65
CA ARG A 101 25.41 -11.55 3.05
C ARG A 101 26.79 -10.92 3.15
N ALA A 102 26.96 -9.96 4.04
CA ALA A 102 28.29 -9.49 4.41
C ALA A 102 29.06 -10.58 5.18
N ASP A 103 30.38 -10.61 4.98
CA ASP A 103 31.27 -11.55 5.66
C ASP A 103 31.15 -11.42 7.20
N GLY A 104 31.00 -12.56 7.87
CA GLY A 104 30.92 -12.63 9.33
C GLY A 104 29.50 -12.47 9.92
N ILE A 105 28.46 -12.28 9.10
CA ILE A 105 27.07 -12.36 9.57
C ILE A 105 26.69 -13.84 9.75
N PRO A 106 26.32 -14.29 10.97
CA PRO A 106 25.87 -15.67 11.20
C PRO A 106 24.70 -16.06 10.30
N GLU A 107 24.54 -17.36 10.03
CA GLU A 107 23.34 -17.85 9.34
C GLU A 107 22.07 -17.30 10.02
N PRO A 108 21.10 -16.79 9.24
CA PRO A 108 19.88 -16.28 9.80
C PRO A 108 19.19 -17.38 10.62
N LEU A 109 18.89 -17.06 11.88
CA LEU A 109 18.09 -17.93 12.74
C LEU A 109 16.79 -18.33 12.01
N PRO A 110 16.29 -19.56 12.21
CA PRO A 110 15.06 -20.01 11.57
C PRO A 110 13.95 -18.97 11.79
N ALA A 111 13.28 -18.60 10.70
CA ALA A 111 12.29 -17.54 10.68
C ALA A 111 11.27 -17.75 11.82
N ARG A 112 11.12 -16.74 12.69
CA ARG A 112 10.18 -16.82 13.82
C ARG A 112 8.78 -17.13 13.30
N PRO A 113 8.01 -17.99 13.97
CA PRO A 113 6.65 -18.29 13.54
C PRO A 113 5.83 -17.01 13.51
N LEU A 114 5.23 -16.72 12.35
CA LEU A 114 4.39 -15.54 12.19
C LEU A 114 3.20 -15.62 13.14
N ARG A 115 3.10 -14.64 14.04
CA ARG A 115 1.96 -14.49 14.96
C ARG A 115 0.67 -14.44 14.15
N TRP A 116 -0.41 -15.01 14.70
CA TRP A 116 -1.76 -14.99 14.08
C TRP A 116 -1.92 -15.77 12.77
N ARG A 117 -0.90 -16.52 12.31
CA ARG A 117 -1.00 -17.37 11.11
C ARG A 117 -2.12 -18.39 11.19
N GLN A 118 -2.34 -19.01 12.35
CA GLN A 118 -3.43 -19.96 12.57
C GLN A 118 -4.79 -19.30 12.47
N LEU A 119 -4.95 -18.08 13.02
CA LEU A 119 -6.18 -17.32 12.87
C LEU A 119 -6.47 -17.01 11.40
N GLY A 120 -5.46 -16.59 10.63
CA GLY A 120 -5.64 -16.34 9.19
C GLY A 120 -6.03 -17.60 8.41
N ARG A 121 -5.46 -18.76 8.77
CA ARG A 121 -5.90 -20.03 8.19
C ARG A 121 -7.35 -20.37 8.53
N ALA A 122 -7.78 -20.09 9.77
CA ALA A 122 -9.15 -20.35 10.21
C ALA A 122 -10.17 -19.41 9.57
N VAL A 123 -9.92 -18.08 9.60
CA VAL A 123 -10.79 -17.05 9.01
C VAL A 123 -10.99 -17.27 7.52
N PHE A 124 -9.91 -17.57 6.79
CA PHE A 124 -9.96 -17.80 5.35
C PHE A 124 -10.04 -19.28 4.97
N SER A 125 -10.57 -20.12 5.86
CA SER A 125 -10.84 -21.55 5.59
C SER A 125 -12.16 -21.73 4.81
N PRO A 126 -12.43 -22.94 4.26
CA PRO A 126 -13.75 -23.25 3.69
C PRO A 126 -14.90 -23.04 4.68
N VAL A 127 -14.68 -23.36 5.97
CA VAL A 127 -15.68 -23.10 7.03
C VAL A 127 -15.91 -21.60 7.20
N GLY A 128 -14.83 -20.81 7.21
CA GLY A 128 -14.91 -19.35 7.22
C GLY A 128 -15.68 -18.79 6.02
N ALA A 129 -15.47 -19.35 4.82
CA ALA A 129 -16.21 -18.96 3.62
C ALA A 129 -17.72 -19.29 3.71
N VAL A 130 -18.08 -20.44 4.30
CA VAL A 130 -19.48 -20.80 4.55
C VAL A 130 -20.11 -19.83 5.55
N LEU A 131 -19.45 -19.54 6.67
CA LEU A 131 -19.94 -18.59 7.67
C LEU A 131 -20.10 -17.17 7.09
N TYR A 132 -19.13 -16.73 6.28
CA TYR A 132 -19.19 -15.45 5.59
C TYR A 132 -20.36 -15.40 4.60
N THR A 133 -20.55 -16.45 3.80
CA THR A 133 -21.68 -16.53 2.86
C THR A 133 -23.02 -16.53 3.60
N ALA A 134 -23.12 -17.25 4.72
CA ALA A 134 -24.31 -17.26 5.57
C ALA A 134 -24.60 -15.87 6.17
N LEU A 135 -23.57 -15.14 6.61
CA LEU A 135 -23.69 -13.76 7.08
C LEU A 135 -24.26 -12.85 5.99
N LEU A 136 -23.75 -12.94 4.75
CA LEU A 136 -24.26 -12.14 3.64
C LEU A 136 -25.70 -12.51 3.28
N ALA A 137 -26.01 -13.80 3.23
CA ALA A 137 -27.37 -14.28 2.98
C ALA A 137 -28.36 -13.79 4.04
N ALA A 138 -27.96 -13.81 5.32
CA ALA A 138 -28.76 -13.27 6.42
C ALA A 138 -28.97 -11.75 6.27
N CYS A 139 -27.94 -11.00 5.91
CA CYS A 139 -28.05 -9.55 5.66
C CYS A 139 -29.03 -9.25 4.53
N VAL A 140 -28.90 -9.95 3.39
CA VAL A 140 -29.81 -9.81 2.24
C VAL A 140 -31.25 -10.15 2.66
N LEU A 141 -31.45 -11.26 3.38
CA LEU A 141 -32.77 -11.65 3.86
C LEU A 141 -33.39 -10.56 4.76
N VAL A 142 -32.62 -10.00 5.69
CA VAL A 142 -33.08 -8.94 6.60
C VAL A 142 -33.42 -7.66 5.84
N VAL A 143 -32.58 -7.23 4.89
CA VAL A 143 -32.83 -6.04 4.07
C VAL A 143 -34.09 -6.20 3.21
N VAL A 144 -34.35 -7.40 2.69
CA VAL A 144 -35.58 -7.70 1.93
C VAL A 144 -36.82 -7.70 2.84
N ARG A 145 -36.70 -8.21 4.06
CA ARG A 145 -37.84 -8.29 5.02
C ARG A 145 -38.10 -7.00 5.77
N VAL A 146 -37.08 -6.18 5.99
CA VAL A 146 -37.12 -4.89 6.68
C VAL A 146 -36.40 -3.87 5.78
N PRO A 147 -37.08 -3.33 4.76
CA PRO A 147 -36.45 -2.41 3.79
C PRO A 147 -35.86 -1.14 4.41
N ASP A 148 -36.36 -0.75 5.58
CA ASP A 148 -35.86 0.39 6.35
C ASP A 148 -34.48 0.13 6.97
N ALA A 149 -34.10 -1.14 7.16
CA ALA A 149 -32.77 -1.53 7.61
C ALA A 149 -31.72 -1.47 6.49
N ALA A 150 -32.11 -1.26 5.23
CA ALA A 150 -31.16 -1.04 4.15
C ALA A 150 -30.38 0.27 4.41
N PRO A 151 -29.05 0.26 4.51
CA PRO A 151 -28.28 1.49 4.67
C PRO A 151 -28.42 2.40 3.44
N ARG A 152 -28.85 3.63 3.67
CA ARG A 152 -29.12 4.68 2.66
C ARG A 152 -28.43 5.99 3.08
N TYR A 153 -28.31 6.92 2.15
CA TYR A 153 -27.62 8.20 2.41
C TYR A 153 -28.24 8.99 3.57
N HIS A 154 -29.56 8.94 3.74
CA HIS A 154 -30.25 9.62 4.84
C HIS A 154 -29.84 9.10 6.22
N ASN A 155 -29.35 7.86 6.33
CA ASN A 155 -28.91 7.30 7.62
C ASN A 155 -27.67 8.02 8.16
N VAL A 156 -26.89 8.67 7.30
CA VAL A 156 -25.80 9.55 7.73
C VAL A 156 -26.36 10.69 8.56
N PHE A 157 -27.50 11.27 8.19
CA PHE A 157 -28.11 12.40 8.88
C PHE A 157 -29.02 11.96 10.05
N PHE A 158 -28.49 11.14 10.96
CA PHE A 158 -29.24 10.62 12.12
C PHE A 158 -29.42 11.64 13.26
N THR A 159 -28.74 12.78 13.19
CA THR A 159 -28.77 13.85 14.20
C THR A 159 -28.73 15.22 13.54
N HIS A 160 -29.28 16.22 14.22
CA HIS A 160 -29.24 17.63 13.78
C HIS A 160 -27.89 18.30 14.08
N TYR A 161 -27.08 17.71 14.97
CA TYR A 161 -25.78 18.24 15.38
C TYR A 161 -24.68 17.79 14.40
N MET A 162 -24.10 18.74 13.67
CA MET A 162 -23.08 18.44 12.66
C MET A 162 -21.80 17.91 13.32
N SER A 163 -21.46 18.39 14.53
CA SER A 163 -20.29 17.90 15.26
C SER A 163 -20.42 16.42 15.65
N VAL A 164 -21.61 16.01 16.11
CA VAL A 164 -21.89 14.61 16.46
C VAL A 164 -21.83 13.73 15.23
N LEU A 165 -22.36 14.20 14.10
CA LEU A 165 -22.27 13.50 12.83
C LEU A 165 -20.82 13.26 12.42
N THR A 166 -20.03 14.33 12.30
CA THR A 166 -18.62 14.25 11.89
C THR A 166 -17.80 13.40 12.85
N LEU A 167 -17.96 13.59 14.16
CA LEU A 167 -17.21 12.83 15.16
C LEU A 167 -17.57 11.35 15.13
N THR A 168 -18.85 11.01 14.99
CA THR A 168 -19.32 9.63 14.91
C THR A 168 -18.75 8.93 13.68
N LEU A 169 -18.78 9.59 12.52
CA LEU A 169 -18.19 9.02 11.30
C LEU A 169 -16.68 8.90 11.43
N PHE A 170 -15.99 9.96 11.85
CA PHE A 170 -14.54 9.95 11.98
C PHE A 170 -14.07 8.85 12.94
N VAL A 171 -14.56 8.86 14.19
CA VAL A 171 -14.15 7.88 15.22
C VAL A 171 -14.65 6.48 14.88
N GLY A 172 -15.86 6.36 14.34
CA GLY A 172 -16.46 5.07 14.01
C GLY A 172 -15.83 4.39 12.79
N GLN A 173 -15.24 5.16 11.85
CA GLN A 173 -14.55 4.60 10.69
C GLN A 173 -13.13 4.10 11.01
N LEU A 174 -12.43 4.69 11.99
CA LEU A 174 -11.08 4.25 12.38
C LEU A 174 -10.96 2.73 12.67
N PRO A 175 -11.80 2.12 13.52
CA PRO A 175 -11.71 0.68 13.77
C PRO A 175 -12.06 -0.16 12.53
N LEU A 176 -12.93 0.34 11.65
CA LEU A 176 -13.31 -0.36 10.42
C LEU A 176 -12.15 -0.37 9.41
N ILE A 177 -11.44 0.75 9.27
CA ILE A 177 -10.23 0.85 8.45
C ILE A 177 -9.12 -0.03 9.05
N LEU A 178 -8.93 0.01 10.37
CA LEU A 178 -7.95 -0.85 11.02
C LEU A 178 -8.26 -2.34 10.78
N LEU A 179 -9.54 -2.72 10.80
CA LEU A 179 -9.94 -4.10 10.53
C LEU A 179 -9.72 -4.49 9.06
N HIS A 180 -9.99 -3.58 8.13
CA HIS A 180 -9.69 -3.73 6.69
C HIS A 180 -8.20 -4.04 6.47
N GLU A 181 -7.32 -3.20 7.00
CA GLU A 181 -5.86 -3.39 6.90
C GLU A 181 -5.40 -4.66 7.63
N SER A 182 -5.96 -4.93 8.81
CA SER A 182 -5.68 -6.15 9.55
C SER A 182 -6.05 -7.41 8.76
N ALA A 183 -7.07 -7.35 7.90
CA ALA A 183 -7.47 -8.47 7.06
C ALA A 183 -6.45 -8.76 5.95
N HIS A 184 -5.92 -7.72 5.29
CA HIS A 184 -4.77 -7.85 4.38
C HIS A 184 -3.58 -8.52 5.07
N ALA A 185 -3.21 -8.01 6.24
CA ALA A 185 -2.11 -8.54 7.03
C ALA A 185 -2.33 -10.02 7.41
N LEU A 186 -3.55 -10.36 7.84
CA LEU A 186 -3.92 -11.70 8.27
C LEU A 186 -3.93 -12.70 7.09
N ALA A 187 -4.44 -12.28 5.94
CA ALA A 187 -4.45 -13.08 4.71
C ALA A 187 -3.04 -13.35 4.19
N GLY A 188 -2.15 -12.35 4.22
CA GLY A 188 -0.73 -12.51 3.90
C GLY A 188 -0.03 -13.49 4.85
N ARG A 189 -0.23 -13.35 6.17
CA ARG A 189 0.36 -14.24 7.18
C ARG A 189 -0.05 -15.70 7.02
N ARG A 190 -1.28 -15.96 6.54
CA ARG A 190 -1.72 -17.33 6.20
C ARG A 190 -0.76 -18.00 5.21
N LEU A 191 -0.23 -17.23 4.26
CA LEU A 191 0.67 -17.68 3.19
C LEU A 191 2.14 -17.70 3.64
N GLY A 192 2.45 -17.26 4.86
CA GLY A 192 3.84 -17.16 5.33
C GLY A 192 4.50 -15.82 5.01
N VAL A 193 3.74 -14.82 4.53
CA VAL A 193 4.26 -13.49 4.24
C VAL A 193 4.33 -12.68 5.54
N PRO A 194 5.50 -12.13 5.93
CA PRO A 194 5.58 -11.18 7.03
C PRO A 194 4.85 -9.90 6.62
N SER A 195 3.83 -9.51 7.38
CA SER A 195 3.05 -8.30 7.12
C SER A 195 3.14 -7.34 8.30
N ARG A 196 3.30 -6.05 8.00
CA ARG A 196 3.41 -4.97 8.98
C ARG A 196 2.31 -3.94 8.71
N LEU A 197 1.64 -3.51 9.76
CA LEU A 197 0.74 -2.36 9.72
C LEU A 197 1.58 -1.10 9.92
N SER A 198 1.49 -0.18 8.99
CA SER A 198 2.12 1.13 9.03
C SER A 198 1.05 2.22 8.96
N ILE A 199 1.44 3.46 9.23
CA ILE A 199 0.61 4.63 8.97
C ILE A 199 1.27 5.36 7.80
N GLY A 200 0.55 5.44 6.69
CA GLY A 200 0.99 6.08 5.46
C GLY A 200 0.12 7.28 5.09
N ARG A 201 0.36 7.81 3.89
CA ARG A 201 -0.41 8.93 3.32
C ARG A 201 -0.69 8.71 1.85
N ARG A 202 -1.95 8.79 1.46
CA ARG A 202 -2.38 8.78 0.04
C ARG A 202 -2.97 10.13 -0.30
N LEU A 203 -2.26 10.90 -1.12
CA LEU A 203 -2.57 12.32 -1.38
C LEU A 203 -2.66 13.11 -0.07
N TYR A 204 -3.85 13.60 0.30
CA TYR A 204 -4.08 14.36 1.54
C TYR A 204 -4.71 13.51 2.67
N TYR A 205 -4.89 12.20 2.45
CA TYR A 205 -5.46 11.29 3.45
C TYR A 205 -4.37 10.55 4.24
N VAL A 206 -4.44 10.61 5.57
CA VAL A 206 -3.67 9.72 6.46
C VAL A 206 -4.40 8.39 6.55
N VAL A 207 -3.72 7.29 6.24
CA VAL A 207 -4.34 5.96 6.17
C VAL A 207 -3.47 4.95 6.89
N PHE A 208 -4.09 3.98 7.55
CA PHE A 208 -3.38 2.75 7.92
C PHE A 208 -3.08 1.99 6.63
N GLU A 209 -1.85 1.51 6.46
CA GLU A 209 -1.46 0.76 5.27
C GLU A 209 -0.74 -0.51 5.69
N THR A 210 -1.07 -1.61 5.05
CA THR A 210 -0.38 -2.88 5.26
C THR A 210 0.71 -3.05 4.22
N ASN A 211 1.97 -3.13 4.66
CA ASN A 211 3.05 -3.56 3.79
C ASN A 211 2.90 -5.07 3.53
N LEU A 212 2.81 -5.40 2.24
CA LEU A 212 2.61 -6.74 1.71
C LEU A 212 3.62 -7.07 0.59
N ASP A 213 4.78 -6.42 0.55
CA ASP A 213 5.76 -6.56 -0.55
C ASP A 213 6.18 -8.02 -0.76
N GLY A 214 6.25 -8.80 0.33
CA GLY A 214 6.48 -10.24 0.32
C GLY A 214 5.45 -11.09 -0.44
N LEU A 215 4.33 -10.53 -0.91
CA LEU A 215 3.41 -11.24 -1.80
C LEU A 215 4.01 -11.56 -3.17
N ALA A 216 4.98 -10.77 -3.64
CA ALA A 216 5.68 -11.04 -4.90
C ALA A 216 6.37 -12.42 -4.86
N GLY A 217 6.84 -12.86 -3.69
CA GLY A 217 7.41 -14.19 -3.48
C GLY A 217 6.40 -15.34 -3.37
N VAL A 218 5.10 -15.11 -3.58
CA VAL A 218 4.05 -16.14 -3.52
C VAL A 218 3.50 -16.42 -4.94
N PRO A 219 3.05 -17.63 -5.31
CA PRO A 219 2.43 -17.87 -6.62
C PRO A 219 1.26 -16.92 -6.91
N ARG A 220 1.20 -16.36 -8.12
CA ARG A 220 0.20 -15.35 -8.56
C ARG A 220 -1.24 -15.65 -8.13
N ARG A 221 -1.71 -16.88 -8.31
CA ARG A 221 -3.10 -17.30 -7.97
C ARG A 221 -3.43 -17.20 -6.48
N SER A 222 -2.43 -17.34 -5.61
CA SER A 222 -2.58 -17.24 -4.16
C SER A 222 -2.56 -15.80 -3.66
N ARG A 223 -2.15 -14.83 -4.52
CA ARG A 223 -2.06 -13.40 -4.17
C ARG A 223 -3.41 -12.69 -4.13
N TYR A 224 -4.40 -13.18 -4.89
CA TYR A 224 -5.71 -12.53 -5.04
C TYR A 224 -6.45 -12.38 -3.71
N LEU A 225 -6.44 -13.42 -2.87
CA LEU A 225 -7.18 -13.36 -1.61
C LEU A 225 -6.61 -12.32 -0.65
N PRO A 226 -5.30 -12.25 -0.38
CA PRO A 226 -4.73 -11.14 0.38
C PRO A 226 -5.04 -9.76 -0.19
N MET A 227 -5.10 -9.58 -1.50
CA MET A 227 -5.46 -8.30 -2.13
C MET A 227 -6.95 -7.96 -1.97
N LEU A 228 -7.83 -8.98 -1.93
CA LEU A 228 -9.27 -8.78 -1.75
C LEU A 228 -9.71 -8.74 -0.27
N ALA A 229 -8.83 -9.09 0.66
CA ALA A 229 -9.18 -9.32 2.06
C ALA A 229 -9.79 -8.10 2.75
N GLY A 230 -9.26 -6.89 2.50
CA GLY A 230 -9.80 -5.64 3.01
C GLY A 230 -11.24 -5.40 2.53
N MET A 231 -11.47 -5.45 1.21
CA MET A 231 -12.82 -5.30 0.64
C MET A 231 -13.81 -6.36 1.14
N LEU A 232 -13.41 -7.63 1.23
CA LEU A 232 -14.27 -8.69 1.79
C LEU A 232 -14.64 -8.39 3.25
N THR A 233 -13.69 -7.84 4.01
CA THR A 233 -13.91 -7.42 5.40
C THR A 233 -14.86 -6.24 5.47
N ASP A 234 -14.76 -5.26 4.58
CA ASP A 234 -15.69 -4.14 4.50
C ASP A 234 -17.11 -4.59 4.19
N VAL A 235 -17.29 -5.52 3.25
CA VAL A 235 -18.59 -6.13 2.95
C VAL A 235 -19.13 -6.90 4.17
N GLY A 236 -18.26 -7.60 4.90
CA GLY A 236 -18.63 -8.28 6.15
C GLY A 236 -19.06 -7.29 7.25
N CYS A 237 -18.31 -6.21 7.44
CA CYS A 237 -18.64 -5.13 8.38
C CYS A 237 -19.97 -4.47 8.02
N PHE A 238 -20.19 -4.16 6.74
CA PHE A 238 -21.48 -3.67 6.25
C PHE A 238 -22.62 -4.62 6.65
N ALA A 239 -22.46 -5.93 6.42
CA ALA A 239 -23.46 -6.92 6.76
C ALA A 239 -23.73 -7.00 8.28
N VAL A 240 -22.68 -7.06 9.10
CA VAL A 240 -22.79 -7.11 10.56
C VAL A 240 -23.47 -5.84 11.10
N LEU A 241 -23.02 -4.66 10.69
CA LEU A 241 -23.60 -3.38 11.14
C LEU A 241 -25.09 -3.28 10.76
N THR A 242 -25.44 -3.71 9.55
CA THR A 242 -26.82 -3.73 9.06
C THR A 242 -27.69 -4.69 9.87
N LEU A 243 -27.20 -5.91 10.15
CA LEU A 243 -27.91 -6.90 10.95
C LEU A 243 -28.11 -6.45 12.40
N LEU A 244 -27.06 -5.88 13.01
CA LEU A 244 -27.14 -5.32 14.36
C LEU A 244 -28.15 -4.17 14.42
N ALA A 245 -28.15 -3.27 13.42
CA ALA A 245 -29.14 -2.20 13.33
C ALA A 245 -30.56 -2.76 13.22
N ALA A 246 -30.79 -3.76 12.36
CA ALA A 246 -32.08 -4.41 12.19
C ALA A 246 -32.59 -5.06 13.49
N GLY A 247 -31.70 -5.62 14.31
CA GLY A 247 -32.05 -6.15 15.63
C GLY A 247 -32.53 -5.08 16.63
N THR A 248 -32.27 -3.80 16.36
CA THR A 248 -32.76 -2.67 17.16
C THR A 248 -34.03 -2.01 16.60
N HIS A 249 -34.56 -2.53 15.49
CA HIS A 249 -35.73 -1.96 14.82
C HIS A 249 -36.97 -1.98 15.73
N ARG A 250 -37.67 -0.84 15.81
CA ARG A 250 -38.84 -0.70 16.67
C ARG A 250 -40.12 -1.15 15.95
N ALA A 251 -41.06 -1.72 16.70
CA ALA A 251 -42.35 -2.18 16.15
C ALA A 251 -43.19 -1.05 15.51
N GLY A 252 -43.00 0.21 15.94
CA GLY A 252 -43.65 1.39 15.38
C GLY A 252 -42.91 2.03 14.19
N GLY A 253 -41.86 1.40 13.67
CA GLY A 253 -40.99 1.95 12.64
C GLY A 253 -39.83 2.78 13.20
N GLY A 254 -38.73 2.79 12.46
CA GLY A 254 -37.54 3.58 12.79
C GLY A 254 -36.57 2.92 13.78
N PHE A 255 -35.44 3.59 13.97
CA PHE A 255 -34.30 3.08 14.73
C PHE A 255 -34.01 3.94 15.96
N PRO A 256 -33.61 3.34 17.10
CA PRO A 256 -33.01 4.10 18.20
C PRO A 256 -31.68 4.73 17.74
N PRO A 257 -31.14 5.73 18.47
CA PRO A 257 -29.88 6.38 18.11
C PRO A 257 -28.74 5.40 17.84
N ALA A 258 -28.62 4.33 18.62
CA ALA A 258 -27.62 3.27 18.40
C ALA A 258 -27.81 2.57 17.04
N GLY A 259 -29.04 2.19 16.68
CA GLY A 259 -29.34 1.58 15.38
C GLY A 259 -29.09 2.53 14.22
N ALA A 260 -29.39 3.82 14.40
CA ALA A 260 -29.14 4.84 13.39
C ALA A 260 -27.63 5.08 13.17
N VAL A 261 -26.83 5.10 14.23
CA VAL A 261 -25.35 5.15 14.14
C VAL A 261 -24.81 3.92 13.39
N LEU A 262 -25.31 2.72 13.68
CA LEU A 262 -24.90 1.50 12.97
C LEU A 262 -25.20 1.59 11.47
N LEU A 263 -26.39 2.08 11.08
CA LEU A 263 -26.73 2.29 9.66
C LEU A 263 -25.89 3.40 9.02
N ALA A 264 -25.57 4.47 9.75
CA ALA A 264 -24.66 5.52 9.28
C ALA A 264 -23.27 4.96 8.98
N LEU A 265 -22.71 4.15 9.89
CA LEU A 265 -21.40 3.50 9.71
C LEU A 265 -21.43 2.43 8.61
N ALA A 266 -22.53 1.69 8.46
CA ALA A 266 -22.71 0.76 7.36
C ALA A 266 -22.73 1.49 6.02
N TYR A 267 -23.49 2.59 5.90
CA TYR A 267 -23.52 3.39 4.68
C TYR A 267 -22.15 4.03 4.37
N ALA A 268 -21.45 4.54 5.38
CA ALA A 268 -20.09 5.06 5.19
C ALA A 268 -19.08 3.96 4.78
N THR A 269 -19.27 2.72 5.26
CA THR A 269 -18.49 1.55 4.80
C THR A 269 -18.80 1.21 3.34
N LEU A 270 -20.06 1.32 2.92
CA LEU A 270 -20.45 1.17 1.51
C LEU A 270 -19.78 2.24 0.64
N LEU A 271 -19.74 3.50 1.09
CA LEU A 271 -19.01 4.55 0.36
C LEU A 271 -17.51 4.25 0.26
N ARG A 272 -16.88 3.72 1.32
CA ARG A 272 -15.48 3.26 1.25
C ARG A 272 -15.29 2.17 0.19
N LEU A 273 -16.20 1.20 0.09
CA LEU A 273 -16.16 0.18 -0.97
C LEU A 273 -16.26 0.79 -2.37
N VAL A 274 -17.14 1.79 -2.57
CA VAL A 274 -17.24 2.52 -3.84
C VAL A 274 -15.93 3.25 -4.14
N TRP A 275 -15.29 3.84 -3.13
CA TRP A 275 -13.99 4.51 -3.27
C TRP A 275 -12.86 3.56 -3.65
N GLN A 276 -12.95 2.26 -3.36
CA GLN A 276 -11.97 1.29 -3.87
C GLN A 276 -11.96 1.24 -5.42
N GLY A 277 -13.04 1.68 -6.06
CA GLY A 277 -13.15 1.86 -7.50
C GLY A 277 -12.31 3.01 -8.08
N TYR A 278 -11.68 3.86 -7.25
CA TYR A 278 -10.71 4.87 -7.69
C TYR A 278 -9.36 4.23 -8.06
N PHE A 279 -9.41 3.43 -9.13
CA PHE A 279 -8.32 2.60 -9.64
C PHE A 279 -6.98 3.34 -9.81
N PHE A 280 -7.02 4.64 -10.17
CA PHE A 280 -5.82 5.46 -10.37
C PHE A 280 -5.09 5.87 -9.08
N LEU A 281 -5.69 5.64 -7.90
CA LEU A 281 -5.14 5.94 -6.57
C LEU A 281 -4.46 4.73 -5.90
N GLN A 282 -4.13 3.70 -6.67
CA GLN A 282 -3.47 2.47 -6.18
C GLN A 282 -4.26 1.73 -5.09
N THR A 283 -5.60 1.73 -5.17
CA THR A 283 -6.50 1.01 -4.24
C THR A 283 -6.33 -0.51 -4.29
N ASP A 284 -7.05 -1.26 -3.46
CA ASP A 284 -7.00 -2.74 -3.48
C ASP A 284 -7.29 -3.32 -4.86
N ILE A 285 -8.26 -2.73 -5.56
CA ILE A 285 -8.63 -3.11 -6.93
C ILE A 285 -7.48 -2.87 -7.90
N TYR A 286 -6.70 -1.80 -7.70
CA TYR A 286 -5.49 -1.56 -8.50
C TYR A 286 -4.52 -2.72 -8.42
N TYR A 287 -4.12 -3.12 -7.21
CA TYR A 287 -3.17 -4.21 -7.03
C TYR A 287 -3.70 -5.55 -7.52
N LEU A 288 -5.01 -5.81 -7.37
CA LEU A 288 -5.64 -6.98 -7.94
C LEU A 288 -5.51 -7.02 -9.47
N VAL A 289 -5.88 -5.93 -10.16
CA VAL A 289 -5.83 -5.88 -11.63
C VAL A 289 -4.39 -5.94 -12.13
N VAL A 290 -3.46 -5.23 -11.50
CA VAL A 290 -2.02 -5.32 -11.81
C VAL A 290 -1.55 -6.77 -11.74
N THR A 291 -1.96 -7.51 -10.70
CA THR A 291 -1.60 -8.93 -10.54
C THR A 291 -2.29 -9.84 -11.55
N VAL A 292 -3.54 -9.56 -11.93
CA VAL A 292 -4.27 -10.31 -12.95
C VAL A 292 -3.67 -10.09 -14.35
N LEU A 293 -3.29 -8.85 -14.66
CA LEU A 293 -2.64 -8.50 -15.92
C LEU A 293 -1.17 -8.94 -15.97
N GLY A 294 -0.56 -9.25 -14.82
CA GLY A 294 0.85 -9.60 -14.71
C GLY A 294 1.75 -8.39 -14.96
N CYS A 295 1.31 -7.22 -14.48
CA CYS A 295 2.09 -6.00 -14.48
C CYS A 295 3.05 -5.96 -13.28
N VAL A 296 4.18 -5.28 -13.43
CA VAL A 296 5.22 -5.15 -12.38
C VAL A 296 5.10 -3.78 -11.72
N ASP A 297 5.27 -2.69 -12.48
CA ASP A 297 5.08 -1.32 -12.05
C ASP A 297 4.30 -0.49 -13.09
N LEU A 298 3.00 -0.79 -13.17
CA LEU A 298 2.07 -0.12 -14.07
C LEU A 298 1.94 1.39 -13.78
N GLN A 299 1.98 1.80 -12.51
CA GLN A 299 1.78 3.21 -12.14
C GLN A 299 2.95 4.05 -12.62
N THR A 300 4.18 3.62 -12.35
CA THR A 300 5.38 4.35 -12.76
C THR A 300 5.48 4.40 -14.27
N THR A 301 5.28 3.26 -14.95
CA THR A 301 5.29 3.19 -16.42
C THR A 301 4.25 4.14 -17.03
N ALA A 302 3.03 4.20 -16.48
CA ALA A 302 2.00 5.11 -16.98
C ALA A 302 2.30 6.59 -16.73
N ARG A 303 2.94 6.94 -15.60
CA ARG A 303 3.41 8.33 -15.35
C ARG A 303 4.52 8.71 -16.33
N GLN A 304 5.51 7.84 -16.54
CA GLN A 304 6.61 8.08 -17.47
C GLN A 304 6.11 8.20 -18.91
N LEU A 305 5.16 7.34 -19.32
CA LEU A 305 4.50 7.43 -20.61
C LEU A 305 3.77 8.76 -20.80
N LEU A 306 3.04 9.25 -19.79
CA LEU A 306 2.40 10.57 -19.85
C LEU A 306 3.41 11.71 -19.93
N ALA A 307 4.51 11.63 -19.17
CA ALA A 307 5.58 12.62 -19.22
C ALA A 307 6.20 12.69 -20.63
N ASN A 308 6.48 11.55 -21.24
CA ASN A 308 6.97 11.46 -22.62
C ASN A 308 5.97 12.08 -23.61
N ARG A 309 4.67 11.77 -23.49
CA ARG A 309 3.62 12.37 -24.33
C ARG A 309 3.51 13.88 -24.14
N TRP A 310 3.63 14.37 -22.91
CA TRP A 310 3.59 15.80 -22.60
C TRP A 310 4.80 16.54 -23.17
N CYS A 311 6.01 15.98 -23.03
CA CYS A 311 7.22 16.52 -23.65
C CYS A 311 7.12 16.52 -25.18
N ALA A 312 6.62 15.44 -25.78
CA ALA A 312 6.40 15.38 -27.22
C ALA A 312 5.43 16.46 -27.72
N LEU A 313 4.32 16.70 -26.98
CA LEU A 313 3.39 17.79 -27.28
C LEU A 313 4.07 19.17 -27.22
N LEU A 314 5.00 19.35 -26.27
CA LEU A 314 5.81 20.55 -26.11
C LEU A 314 7.07 20.58 -27.02
N ARG A 315 7.24 19.60 -27.92
CA ARG A 315 8.43 19.41 -28.78
C ARG A 315 9.75 19.37 -28.00
N ARG A 316 9.74 18.78 -26.81
CA ARG A 316 10.91 18.54 -25.95
C ARG A 316 11.35 17.07 -26.04
N PRO A 317 12.64 16.78 -25.79
CA PRO A 317 13.12 15.39 -25.75
C PRO A 317 12.37 14.58 -24.68
N ALA A 318 12.14 13.30 -24.98
CA ALA A 318 11.52 12.39 -24.04
C ALA A 318 12.45 12.17 -22.83
N PRO A 319 11.98 12.43 -21.60
CA PRO A 319 12.82 12.27 -20.41
C PRO A 319 13.08 10.80 -20.02
N TYR A 320 12.24 9.87 -20.48
CA TYR A 320 12.33 8.45 -20.11
C TYR A 320 12.45 7.57 -21.35
N ASP A 321 13.31 6.56 -21.26
CA ASP A 321 13.52 5.59 -22.33
C ASP A 321 12.46 4.48 -22.27
N PRO A 322 11.66 4.27 -23.33
CA PRO A 322 10.69 3.18 -23.39
C PRO A 322 11.28 1.77 -23.30
N GLU A 323 12.55 1.57 -23.64
CA GLU A 323 13.21 0.26 -23.61
C GLU A 323 13.38 -0.29 -22.18
N GLN A 324 13.39 0.60 -21.19
CA GLN A 324 13.48 0.23 -19.77
C GLN A 324 12.14 -0.27 -19.20
N TRP A 325 11.04 -0.11 -19.93
CA TRP A 325 9.73 -0.50 -19.44
C TRP A 325 9.48 -1.98 -19.67
N HIS A 326 8.96 -2.64 -18.64
CA HIS A 326 8.48 -3.99 -18.77
C HIS A 326 7.41 -4.09 -19.89
N PRO A 327 7.50 -5.04 -20.84
CA PRO A 327 6.65 -5.07 -22.02
C PRO A 327 5.15 -5.09 -21.70
N ARG A 328 4.75 -5.85 -20.66
CA ARG A 328 3.34 -5.89 -20.22
C ARG A 328 2.89 -4.57 -19.62
N ASP A 329 3.75 -3.91 -18.85
CA ASP A 329 3.41 -2.61 -18.25
C ASP A 329 3.25 -1.57 -19.32
N HIS A 330 4.12 -1.56 -20.32
CA HIS A 330 4.00 -0.65 -21.44
C HIS A 330 2.69 -0.85 -22.23
N LEU A 331 2.30 -2.10 -22.52
CA LEU A 331 1.04 -2.40 -23.20
C LEU A 331 -0.19 -1.91 -22.43
N VAL A 332 -0.23 -2.17 -21.12
CA VAL A 332 -1.35 -1.79 -20.26
C VAL A 332 -1.35 -0.29 -19.96
N ALA A 333 -0.17 0.31 -19.78
CA ALA A 333 0.00 1.74 -19.52
C ALA A 333 -0.62 2.62 -20.61
N ARG A 334 -0.67 2.15 -21.86
CA ARG A 334 -1.23 2.93 -23.00
C ARG A 334 -2.67 3.40 -22.78
N TRP A 335 -3.52 2.54 -22.22
CA TRP A 335 -4.91 2.87 -21.90
C TRP A 335 -5.04 3.36 -20.46
N TYR A 336 -4.30 2.73 -19.52
CA TYR A 336 -4.34 3.10 -18.11
C TYR A 336 -3.92 4.56 -17.86
N SER A 337 -2.96 5.07 -18.65
CA SER A 337 -2.54 6.48 -18.59
C SER A 337 -3.70 7.45 -18.80
N TRP A 338 -4.64 7.13 -19.69
CA TRP A 338 -5.79 7.98 -19.97
C TRP A 338 -6.81 7.92 -18.83
N LEU A 339 -7.06 6.72 -18.31
CA LEU A 339 -7.89 6.54 -17.12
C LEU A 339 -7.34 7.33 -15.93
N MET A 340 -6.02 7.34 -15.75
CA MET A 340 -5.34 8.11 -14.72
C MET A 340 -5.56 9.62 -14.90
N VAL A 341 -5.37 10.16 -16.11
CA VAL A 341 -5.63 11.58 -16.41
C VAL A 341 -7.08 11.95 -16.14
N VAL A 342 -8.03 11.16 -16.63
CA VAL A 342 -9.48 11.40 -16.43
C VAL A 342 -9.83 11.34 -14.95
N GLY A 343 -9.29 10.36 -14.22
CA GLY A 343 -9.51 10.20 -12.78
C GLY A 343 -8.99 11.38 -11.96
N TYR A 344 -7.76 11.81 -12.21
CA TYR A 344 -7.21 13.00 -11.53
C TYR A 344 -7.94 14.29 -11.92
N ALA A 345 -8.32 14.45 -13.19
CA ALA A 345 -9.12 15.59 -13.64
C ALA A 345 -10.49 15.62 -12.95
N PHE A 346 -11.14 14.45 -12.81
CA PHE A 346 -12.41 14.31 -12.09
C PHE A 346 -12.27 14.69 -10.61
N CYS A 347 -11.23 14.20 -9.93
CA CYS A 347 -10.94 14.58 -8.55
C CYS A 347 -10.69 16.09 -8.40
N LEU A 348 -9.90 16.68 -9.31
CA LEU A 348 -9.61 18.11 -9.29
C LEU A 348 -10.88 18.95 -9.56
N ALA A 349 -11.69 18.54 -10.54
CA ALA A 349 -12.96 19.20 -10.84
C ALA A 349 -13.92 19.12 -9.65
N THR A 350 -14.05 17.95 -9.01
CA THR A 350 -14.88 17.78 -7.81
C THR A 350 -14.38 18.65 -6.67
N LEU A 351 -13.06 18.71 -6.45
CA LEU A 351 -12.44 19.58 -5.44
C LEU A 351 -12.77 21.05 -5.70
N LEU A 352 -12.53 21.56 -6.92
CA LEU A 352 -12.66 22.98 -7.26
C LEU A 352 -14.12 23.44 -7.42
N LEU A 353 -14.97 22.60 -8.01
CA LEU A 353 -16.35 22.98 -8.37
C LEU A 353 -17.38 22.58 -7.31
N THR A 354 -17.07 21.64 -6.42
CA THR A 354 -18.00 21.17 -5.38
C THR A 354 -17.47 21.41 -3.99
N LEU A 355 -16.31 20.83 -3.64
CA LEU A 355 -15.82 20.88 -2.27
C LEU A 355 -15.39 22.29 -1.85
N LEU A 356 -14.70 23.04 -2.73
CA LEU A 356 -14.27 24.41 -2.45
C LEU A 356 -15.45 25.37 -2.23
N PRO A 357 -16.50 25.42 -3.07
CA PRO A 357 -17.70 26.22 -2.79
C PRO A 357 -18.41 25.83 -1.49
N ILE A 358 -18.53 24.54 -1.19
CA ILE A 358 -19.09 24.06 0.09
C ILE A 358 -18.26 24.60 1.25
N LEU A 359 -16.94 24.48 1.16
CA LEU A 359 -16.00 24.92 2.19
C LEU A 359 -16.13 26.43 2.42
N VAL A 360 -16.11 27.24 1.34
CA VAL A 360 -16.31 28.70 1.40
C VAL A 360 -17.65 29.05 2.02
N HIS A 361 -18.73 28.37 1.62
CA HIS A 361 -20.07 28.61 2.15
C HIS A 361 -20.17 28.27 3.65
N VAL A 362 -19.62 27.13 4.05
CA VAL A 362 -19.60 26.68 5.46
C VAL A 362 -18.78 27.63 6.32
N PHE A 363 -17.58 28.03 5.88
CA PHE A 363 -16.77 29.01 6.60
C PHE A 363 -17.43 30.38 6.67
N GLY A 364 -17.99 30.87 5.55
CA GLY A 364 -18.73 32.14 5.52
C GLY A 364 -19.95 32.12 6.46
N THR A 365 -20.67 31.00 6.51
CA THR A 365 -21.81 30.81 7.41
C THR A 365 -21.37 30.76 8.88
N ALA A 366 -20.24 30.12 9.17
CA ALA A 366 -19.69 30.11 10.53
C ALA A 366 -19.25 31.51 10.97
N VAL A 367 -18.54 32.26 10.14
CA VAL A 367 -18.08 33.64 10.43
C VAL A 367 -19.27 34.57 10.67
N THR A 368 -20.30 34.51 9.83
CA THR A 368 -21.51 35.33 9.98
C THR A 368 -22.32 34.98 11.25
N ARG A 369 -22.33 33.70 11.65
CA ARG A 369 -22.93 33.26 12.93
C ARG A 369 -22.14 33.77 14.14
N LEU A 370 -20.79 33.73 14.09
CA LEU A 370 -19.93 34.29 15.13
C LEU A 370 -20.03 35.82 15.23
N ALA A 371 -20.28 36.52 14.11
CA ALA A 371 -20.43 37.96 14.05
C ALA A 371 -21.78 38.50 14.58
N GLY A 372 -22.63 37.64 15.16
CA GLY A 372 -23.82 38.06 15.92
C GLY A 372 -25.15 38.13 15.15
N ASN A 373 -25.19 37.75 13.87
CA ASN A 373 -26.41 37.86 13.05
C ASN A 373 -27.28 36.59 13.03
N GLY A 374 -27.02 35.60 13.89
CA GLY A 374 -27.75 34.32 13.92
C GLY A 374 -28.73 34.19 15.09
N HIS A 375 -30.03 34.06 14.80
CA HIS A 375 -31.10 33.78 15.78
C HIS A 375 -31.11 32.33 16.30
N GLN A 376 -29.98 31.79 16.78
CA GLN A 376 -29.93 30.43 17.34
C GLN A 376 -29.49 30.43 18.81
N GLY A 377 -30.14 29.59 19.64
CA GLY A 377 -29.74 29.40 21.04
C GLY A 377 -28.30 28.89 21.19
N GLY A 378 -27.68 29.14 22.35
CA GLY A 378 -26.24 28.91 22.58
C GLY A 378 -25.70 27.51 22.25
N VAL A 379 -26.56 26.49 22.24
CA VAL A 379 -26.21 25.11 21.87
C VAL A 379 -25.88 24.98 20.36
N GLY A 380 -26.60 25.68 19.48
CA GLY A 380 -26.34 25.64 18.03
C GLY A 380 -25.05 26.38 17.65
N LEU A 381 -24.70 27.42 18.40
CA LEU A 381 -23.42 28.12 18.26
C LEU A 381 -22.26 27.24 18.69
N ALA A 382 -22.39 26.54 19.83
CA ALA A 382 -21.37 25.60 20.31
C ALA A 382 -21.13 24.44 19.33
N ASP A 383 -22.19 23.86 18.75
CA ASP A 383 -22.09 22.81 17.72
C ASP A 383 -21.37 23.31 16.46
N SER A 384 -21.71 24.52 15.98
CA SER A 384 -21.07 25.14 14.81
C SER A 384 -19.58 25.43 15.05
N LEU A 385 -19.23 25.92 16.24
CA LEU A 385 -17.85 26.17 16.67
C LEU A 385 -17.04 24.88 16.76
N LEU A 386 -17.59 23.84 17.40
CA LEU A 386 -16.92 22.55 17.53
C LEU A 386 -16.70 21.90 16.16
N PHE A 387 -17.70 21.93 15.28
CA PHE A 387 -17.56 21.45 13.90
C PHE A 387 -16.45 22.20 13.13
N LEU A 388 -16.35 23.52 13.30
CA LEU A 388 -15.31 24.33 12.66
C LEU A 388 -13.92 23.94 13.17
N VAL A 389 -13.76 23.78 14.50
CA VAL A 389 -12.50 23.37 15.13
C VAL A 389 -12.08 21.99 14.66
N LEU A 390 -13.01 21.03 14.60
CA LEU A 390 -12.73 19.68 14.09
C LEU A 390 -12.28 19.71 12.62
N SER A 391 -13.01 20.45 11.77
CA SER A 391 -12.72 20.52 10.33
C SER A 391 -11.40 21.24 10.02
N LEU A 392 -11.14 22.36 10.70
CA LEU A 392 -9.87 23.09 10.59
C LEU A 392 -8.71 22.29 11.19
N GLY A 393 -8.95 21.59 12.30
CA GLY A 393 -7.97 20.74 12.96
C GLY A 393 -7.51 19.59 12.06
N GLU A 394 -8.45 18.88 11.42
CA GLU A 394 -8.14 17.81 10.45
C GLU A 394 -7.30 18.35 9.29
N THR A 395 -7.71 19.47 8.70
CA THR A 395 -6.98 20.11 7.59
C THR A 395 -5.58 20.58 8.02
N ALA A 396 -5.45 21.16 9.21
CA ALA A 396 -4.18 21.63 9.75
C ALA A 396 -3.21 20.46 10.03
N VAL A 397 -3.71 19.34 10.56
CA VAL A 397 -2.91 18.12 10.74
C VAL A 397 -2.39 17.61 9.39
N ALA A 398 -3.26 17.51 8.37
CA ALA A 398 -2.84 17.08 7.04
C ALA A 398 -1.76 18.00 6.43
N VAL A 399 -1.93 19.32 6.52
CA VAL A 399 -0.97 20.32 6.02
C VAL A 399 0.35 20.26 6.79
N THR A 400 0.30 20.17 8.12
CA THR A 400 1.52 20.13 8.94
C THR A 400 2.33 18.85 8.71
N MET A 401 1.67 17.70 8.55
CA MET A 401 2.34 16.45 8.15
C MET A 401 3.01 16.60 6.79
N TYR A 402 2.29 17.15 5.80
CA TYR A 402 2.84 17.40 4.47
C TYR A 402 4.08 18.32 4.48
N VAL A 403 4.03 19.41 5.25
CA VAL A 403 5.17 20.34 5.38
C VAL A 403 6.37 19.67 6.07
N ARG A 404 6.14 18.89 7.13
CA ARG A 404 7.22 18.18 7.84
C ARG A 404 7.90 17.14 6.95
N GLU A 405 7.12 16.37 6.18
CA GLU A 405 7.66 15.39 5.24
C GLU A 405 8.47 16.04 4.12
N ARG A 406 7.99 17.16 3.56
CA ARG A 406 8.77 17.90 2.55
C ARG A 406 10.08 18.45 3.10
N ARG A 407 10.08 18.94 4.35
CA ARG A 407 11.31 19.39 5.02
C ARG A 407 12.28 18.24 5.25
N ALA A 408 11.79 17.06 5.66
CA ALA A 408 12.61 15.86 5.85
C ALA A 408 13.16 15.31 4.51
N SER A 409 12.38 15.38 3.44
CA SER A 409 12.81 14.96 2.10
C SER A 409 13.85 15.94 1.52
N ALA A 410 13.67 17.25 1.76
CA ALA A 410 14.64 18.27 1.38
C ALA A 410 15.97 18.10 2.13
N SER A 411 15.94 17.86 3.45
CA SER A 411 17.17 17.63 4.22
C SER A 411 17.91 16.36 3.84
N THR A 412 17.20 15.32 3.39
CA THR A 412 17.81 14.07 2.90
C THR A 412 18.46 14.27 1.52
N THR A 413 17.86 15.08 0.66
CA THR A 413 18.42 15.46 -0.65
C THR A 413 19.66 16.36 -0.49
N GLU A 414 19.64 17.26 0.50
CA GLU A 414 20.75 18.17 0.81
C GLU A 414 21.94 17.44 1.46
N ALA A 415 21.70 16.36 2.22
CA ALA A 415 22.74 15.49 2.76
C ALA A 415 23.37 14.53 1.71
N ALA A 416 22.69 14.29 0.59
CA ALA A 416 23.16 13.43 -0.51
C ALA A 416 23.85 14.22 -1.64
N ALA A 417 23.90 15.55 -1.56
CA ALA A 417 24.70 16.35 -2.47
C ALA A 417 26.20 16.19 -2.12
N PRO A 418 27.07 15.79 -3.07
CA PRO A 418 28.50 15.78 -2.80
C PRO A 418 28.94 17.21 -2.49
N ALA A 419 29.64 17.37 -1.36
CA ALA A 419 30.29 18.62 -1.01
C ALA A 419 31.31 18.95 -2.11
N SER A 420 30.92 19.81 -3.04
CA SER A 420 31.84 20.43 -3.99
C SER A 420 32.54 21.58 -3.28
N ALA A 421 33.74 21.30 -2.77
CA ALA A 421 34.85 22.26 -2.65
C ALA A 421 36.16 21.48 -2.57
#